data_AF-A0A2L2YN19-F1
#
_entry.id   AF-A0A2L2YN19-F1
#
_cell.length_a   1.000
_cell.length_b   1.000
_cell.length_c   1.000
_cell.angle_alpha   90.00
_cell.angle_beta   90.00
_cell.angle_gamma   90.00
#
_symmetry.space_group_name_H-M   'P 1'
#
loop_
_entity.id
_entity.type
_entity.pdbx_description
1 polymer ?
#
loop_
_entity_poly.entity_id
_entity_poly.type
_entity_poly.pdbx_seq_one_letter_code
_entity_poly.pdbx_strand_id
1 'polypeptide(L)'
;IIYYVLKFLSLVNKNPIRFFNETRDPAIFLPPVERCIVLVIQKINSSTLSHSKGFLNSITVNIHQLLLGMNSLTLKGCCALSRVYAQICKSEGKEMMALTLCCDLLKTLHKFSPMIIACIAGVWPGLFEVPYNASDEEVIFHSAIALGSQKCPNIKSKKLRSKFQMYPSQFKVSSDILGEFMSVSPLEPTEEIVDVLMDAISKRCMKGSYEFFVTSSIVIFAAYKGSEWAKQNVVEKHLIPKIKLYSETEPNEGALTLFCKLYAEVCFFYPENCSPEDVLFHLFENENHKNEFVSDCVAPALIELLLSRKRCLPKSMNKWLQMNANNEKYSYLELVFHRAVLKKKSDFFTDDIL
;
A
#
# COMPACT_ATOMS: atom_id res chain seq x y z
N ILE A 1 18.65 5.75 17.94
CA ILE A 1 18.25 7.02 17.26
C ILE A 1 16.93 6.85 16.51
N ILE A 2 16.83 5.89 15.57
CA ILE A 2 15.61 5.62 14.79
C ILE A 2 14.37 5.53 15.68
N TYR A 3 14.40 4.66 16.70
CA TYR A 3 13.31 4.51 17.67
C TYR A 3 12.88 5.84 18.31
N TYR A 4 13.83 6.64 18.81
CA TYR A 4 13.52 7.91 19.47
C TYR A 4 12.91 8.94 18.52
N VAL A 5 13.36 8.99 17.27
CA VAL A 5 12.75 9.85 16.23
C VAL A 5 11.31 9.43 15.96
N LEU A 6 11.08 8.12 15.77
CA LEU A 6 9.75 7.58 15.52
C LEU A 6 8.80 7.80 16.71
N LYS A 7 9.31 7.63 17.93
CA LYS A 7 8.58 7.86 19.19
C LYS A 7 8.24 9.34 19.39
N PHE A 8 9.16 10.23 19.07
CA PHE A 8 8.88 11.67 19.11
C PHE A 8 7.77 12.04 18.12
N LEU A 9 7.89 11.59 16.87
CA LEU A 9 6.92 11.90 15.82
C LEU A 9 5.52 11.33 16.13
N SER A 10 5.45 10.13 16.72
CA SER A 10 4.16 9.51 17.10
C SER A 10 3.41 10.25 18.21
N LEU A 11 4.12 11.02 19.04
CA LEU A 11 3.59 11.81 20.16
C LEU A 11 3.22 13.26 19.77
N VAL A 12 3.46 13.67 18.52
CA VAL A 12 3.17 15.04 18.08
C VAL A 12 1.67 15.33 18.16
N ASN A 13 1.33 16.40 18.89
CA ASN A 13 -0.04 16.83 19.12
C ASN A 13 -0.51 18.03 18.28
N LYS A 14 0.35 18.55 17.39
CA LYS A 14 -0.03 19.63 16.45
C LYS A 14 -0.80 19.07 15.26
N ASN A 15 -1.84 19.79 14.82
CA ASN A 15 -2.65 19.42 13.65
C ASN A 15 -2.44 20.45 12.51
N PRO A 16 -1.41 20.30 11.67
CA PRO A 16 -1.08 21.28 10.63
C PRO A 16 -2.16 21.40 9.56
N ILE A 17 -2.93 20.33 9.31
CA ILE A 17 -4.04 20.35 8.35
C ILE A 17 -5.12 21.37 8.75
N ARG A 18 -5.45 21.46 10.04
CA ARG A 18 -6.40 22.45 10.53
C ARG A 18 -5.87 23.87 10.36
N PHE A 19 -4.60 24.10 10.72
CA PHE A 19 -3.97 25.39 10.53
C PHE A 19 -3.95 25.79 9.04
N PHE A 20 -3.76 24.83 8.12
CA PHE A 20 -3.76 25.12 6.68
C PHE A 20 -5.08 25.70 6.24
N ASN A 21 -6.17 25.09 6.70
CA ASN A 21 -7.49 25.51 6.31
C ASN A 21 -7.82 26.93 6.81
N GLU A 22 -7.21 27.34 7.92
CA GLU A 22 -7.40 28.67 8.53
C GLU A 22 -6.48 29.73 7.88
N THR A 23 -5.24 29.40 7.49
CA THR A 23 -4.24 30.39 7.05
C THR A 23 -3.83 30.29 5.58
N ARG A 24 -4.08 29.16 4.92
CA ARG A 24 -3.54 28.78 3.60
C ARG A 24 -2.02 28.87 3.49
N ASP A 25 -1.31 28.82 4.61
CA ASP A 25 0.16 28.87 4.64
C ASP A 25 0.76 27.48 4.36
N PRO A 26 1.44 27.25 3.22
CA PRO A 26 2.04 25.95 2.91
C PRO A 26 3.20 25.59 3.85
N ALA A 27 3.84 26.56 4.51
CA ALA A 27 4.99 26.30 5.39
C ALA A 27 4.64 25.42 6.59
N ILE A 28 3.36 25.33 6.96
CA ILE A 28 2.90 24.52 8.09
C ILE A 28 2.95 23.00 7.79
N PHE A 29 3.01 22.62 6.52
CA PHE A 29 3.14 21.21 6.11
C PHE A 29 4.55 20.67 6.32
N LEU A 30 5.52 21.48 6.76
CA LEU A 30 6.78 20.96 7.30
C LEU A 30 7.28 21.87 8.42
N PRO A 31 6.80 21.67 9.66
CA PRO A 31 7.23 22.46 10.81
C PRO A 31 8.75 22.41 11.01
N PRO A 32 9.37 23.46 11.58
CA PRO A 32 10.83 23.54 11.75
C PRO A 32 11.46 22.33 12.44
N VAL A 33 10.76 21.76 13.44
CA VAL A 33 11.24 20.57 14.17
C VAL A 33 11.34 19.35 13.26
N GLU A 34 10.33 19.11 12.43
CA GLU A 34 10.31 17.99 11.48
C GLU A 34 11.35 18.20 10.38
N ARG A 35 11.53 19.44 9.92
CA ARG A 35 12.60 19.81 9.00
C ARG A 35 13.99 19.53 9.58
N CYS A 36 14.23 19.91 10.84
CA CYS A 36 15.48 19.61 11.54
C CYS A 36 15.74 18.11 11.65
N ILE A 37 14.71 17.31 11.94
CA ILE A 37 14.81 15.84 11.97
C ILE A 37 15.30 15.31 10.62
N VAL A 38 14.70 15.76 9.51
CA VAL A 38 15.11 15.34 8.16
C VAL A 38 16.57 15.70 7.89
N LEU A 39 16.97 16.94 8.17
CA LEU A 39 18.34 17.40 7.96
C LEU A 39 19.36 16.58 8.78
N VAL A 40 19.02 16.22 10.02
CA VAL A 40 19.87 15.37 10.87
C VAL A 40 19.98 13.97 10.28
N ILE A 41 18.87 13.38 9.83
CA ILE A 41 18.86 12.05 9.20
C ILE A 41 19.76 12.04 7.95
N GLN A 42 19.63 13.05 7.09
CA GLN A 42 20.45 13.19 5.88
C GLN A 42 21.93 13.35 6.23
N LYS A 43 22.26 14.19 7.22
CA LYS A 43 23.64 14.39 7.67
C LYS A 43 24.27 13.13 8.27
N ILE A 44 23.49 12.33 9.00
CA ILE A 44 23.94 11.02 9.49
C ILE A 44 24.20 10.08 8.31
N ASN A 45 23.28 10.01 7.34
CA ASN A 45 23.41 9.14 6.17
C ASN A 45 24.58 9.54 5.25
N SER A 46 24.92 10.83 5.18
CA SER A 46 26.07 11.34 4.42
C SER A 46 27.40 11.23 5.17
N SER A 47 27.41 10.75 6.42
CA SER A 47 28.65 10.57 7.17
C SER A 47 29.47 9.41 6.60
N THR A 48 30.80 9.50 6.69
CA THR A 48 31.73 8.47 6.18
C THR A 48 31.74 7.19 7.02
N LEU A 49 30.93 7.12 8.08
CA LEU A 49 30.90 6.01 9.02
C LEU A 49 30.23 4.79 8.37
N SER A 50 30.89 3.63 8.41
CA SER A 50 30.34 2.40 7.82
C SER A 50 28.99 1.99 8.42
N HIS A 51 28.78 2.25 9.71
CA HIS A 51 27.55 1.91 10.43
C HIS A 51 26.37 2.87 10.17
N SER A 52 26.58 4.00 9.51
CA SER A 52 25.50 4.92 9.11
C SER A 52 24.99 4.66 7.69
N LYS A 53 25.68 3.81 6.92
CA LYS A 53 25.21 3.35 5.60
C LYS A 53 23.88 2.62 5.75
N GLY A 54 22.90 3.03 4.95
CA GLY A 54 21.56 2.45 4.97
C GLY A 54 20.63 3.01 6.04
N PHE A 55 21.09 3.93 6.90
CA PHE A 55 20.27 4.55 7.95
C PHE A 55 19.01 5.22 7.40
N LEU A 56 19.13 5.96 6.30
CA LEU A 56 18.00 6.61 5.63
C LEU A 56 17.00 5.57 5.11
N ASN A 57 17.50 4.47 4.54
CA ASN A 57 16.65 3.37 4.07
C ASN A 57 15.91 2.70 5.24
N SER A 58 16.63 2.40 6.33
CA SER A 58 16.03 1.82 7.53
C SER A 58 14.95 2.72 8.14
N ILE A 59 15.19 4.03 8.26
CA ILE A 59 14.18 4.97 8.75
C ILE A 59 12.96 5.00 7.84
N THR A 60 13.16 5.13 6.54
CA THR A 60 12.04 5.25 5.59
C THR A 60 11.19 3.98 5.55
N VAL A 61 11.82 2.79 5.55
CA VAL A 61 11.12 1.50 5.66
C VAL A 61 10.34 1.41 6.98
N ASN A 62 10.94 1.79 8.11
CA ASN A 62 10.25 1.74 9.40
C ASN A 62 9.08 2.72 9.49
N ILE A 63 9.22 3.95 8.98
CA ILE A 63 8.09 4.89 8.90
C ILE A 63 6.96 4.30 8.06
N HIS A 64 7.28 3.73 6.90
CA HIS A 64 6.29 3.10 6.01
C HIS A 64 5.56 1.97 6.75
N GLN A 65 6.27 1.03 7.37
CA GLN A 65 5.63 -0.08 8.08
C GLN A 65 4.81 0.37 9.28
N LEU A 66 5.24 1.41 10.01
CA LEU A 66 4.48 1.97 11.12
C LEU A 66 3.17 2.60 10.67
N LEU A 67 3.20 3.37 9.58
CA LEU A 67 2.01 3.99 9.00
C LEU A 67 0.98 2.95 8.53
N LEU A 68 1.41 1.80 7.99
CA LEU A 68 0.51 0.75 7.52
C LEU A 68 0.08 -0.26 8.59
N GLY A 69 0.95 -0.50 9.57
CA GLY A 69 0.80 -1.58 10.54
C GLY A 69 0.09 -1.16 11.82
N MET A 70 0.22 0.09 12.27
CA MET A 70 -0.05 0.41 13.66
C MET A 70 -1.37 1.16 13.87
N ASN A 71 -2.36 0.45 14.41
CA ASN A 71 -3.71 1.00 14.61
C ASN A 71 -3.80 2.02 15.76
N SER A 72 -2.86 2.01 16.71
CA SER A 72 -2.82 2.86 17.89
C SER A 72 -2.23 4.25 17.64
N LEU A 73 -1.57 4.48 16.51
CA LEU A 73 -1.04 5.81 16.18
C LEU A 73 -2.19 6.83 16.06
N THR A 74 -1.95 7.99 16.66
CA THR A 74 -2.87 9.12 16.52
C THR A 74 -2.79 9.67 15.10
N LEU A 75 -3.88 10.27 14.60
CA LEU A 75 -3.91 10.95 13.31
C LEU A 75 -2.73 11.92 13.16
N LYS A 76 -2.46 12.70 14.21
CA LYS A 76 -1.41 13.72 14.22
C LYS A 76 -0.01 13.11 14.12
N GLY A 77 0.22 11.99 14.82
CA GLY A 77 1.45 11.21 14.70
C GLY A 77 1.64 10.62 13.30
N CYS A 78 0.58 10.05 12.70
CA CYS A 78 0.63 9.58 11.32
C CYS A 78 0.95 10.72 10.34
N CYS A 79 0.34 11.89 10.53
CA CYS A 79 0.61 13.06 9.72
C CYS A 79 2.07 13.56 9.90
N ALA A 80 2.64 13.55 11.11
CA ALA A 80 4.04 13.92 11.34
C ALA A 80 5.03 12.95 10.67
N LEU A 81 4.79 11.64 10.83
CA LEU A 81 5.57 10.59 10.19
C LEU A 81 5.54 10.71 8.66
N SER A 82 4.36 10.94 8.07
CA SER A 82 4.22 11.07 6.62
C SER A 82 4.84 12.33 6.04
N ARG A 83 4.83 13.47 6.75
CA ARG A 83 5.54 14.69 6.32
C ARG A 83 7.05 14.49 6.29
N VAL A 84 7.60 13.90 7.36
CA VAL A 84 9.03 13.55 7.43
C VAL A 84 9.39 12.58 6.31
N TYR A 85 8.57 11.55 6.09
CA TYR A 85 8.76 10.58 5.02
C TYR A 85 8.72 11.23 3.63
N ALA A 86 7.72 12.08 3.36
CA ALA A 86 7.59 12.79 2.10
C ALA A 86 8.78 13.71 1.83
N GLN A 87 9.25 14.43 2.85
CA GLN A 87 10.39 15.31 2.71
C GLN A 87 11.69 14.53 2.45
N ILE A 88 11.89 13.38 3.10
CA ILE A 88 13.02 12.49 2.80
C ILE A 88 12.94 12.01 1.35
N CYS A 89 11.79 11.48 0.91
CA CYS A 89 11.62 11.02 -0.46
C CYS A 89 11.86 12.13 -1.49
N LYS A 90 11.33 13.33 -1.23
CA LYS A 90 11.51 14.53 -2.07
C LYS A 90 12.97 14.89 -2.24
N SER A 91 13.71 14.94 -1.13
CA SER A 91 15.13 15.29 -1.17
C SER A 91 16.01 14.27 -1.88
N GLU A 92 15.57 13.01 -1.94
CA GLU A 92 16.29 11.91 -2.56
C GLU A 92 15.79 11.61 -3.99
N GLY A 93 14.84 12.39 -4.52
CA GLY A 93 14.22 12.13 -5.83
C GLY A 93 13.43 10.81 -5.91
N LYS A 94 12.93 10.29 -4.78
CA LYS A 94 12.26 8.99 -4.68
C LYS A 94 10.74 9.11 -4.79
N GLU A 95 10.25 9.62 -5.92
CA GLU A 95 8.81 9.82 -6.20
C GLU A 95 8.00 8.53 -6.04
N MET A 96 8.46 7.45 -6.67
CA MET A 96 7.81 6.14 -6.62
C MET A 96 7.62 5.61 -5.20
N MET A 97 8.58 5.88 -4.32
CA MET A 97 8.51 5.45 -2.93
C MET A 97 7.37 6.17 -2.19
N ALA A 98 7.21 7.48 -2.42
CA ALA A 98 6.12 8.28 -1.86
C ALA A 98 4.74 7.88 -2.42
N LEU A 99 4.65 7.67 -3.73
CA LEU A 99 3.43 7.18 -4.39
C LEU A 99 3.05 5.77 -3.91
N THR A 100 4.04 4.91 -3.67
CA THR A 100 3.81 3.55 -3.14
C THR A 100 3.15 3.60 -1.77
N LEU A 101 3.64 4.45 -0.86
CA LEU A 101 3.02 4.65 0.45
C LEU A 101 1.55 5.10 0.31
N CYS A 102 1.27 6.06 -0.59
CA CYS A 102 -0.10 6.53 -0.84
C CYS A 102 -1.00 5.38 -1.29
N CYS A 103 -0.54 4.57 -2.24
CA CYS A 103 -1.28 3.41 -2.72
C CYS A 103 -1.51 2.38 -1.61
N ASP A 104 -0.48 2.03 -0.85
CA ASP A 104 -0.60 1.04 0.23
C ASP A 104 -1.56 1.50 1.34
N LEU A 105 -1.59 2.79 1.66
CA LEU A 105 -2.57 3.37 2.59
C LEU A 105 -4.01 3.22 2.08
N LEU A 106 -4.23 3.40 0.77
CA LEU A 106 -5.55 3.24 0.15
C LEU A 106 -5.95 1.77 0.05
N LYS A 107 -5.05 0.90 -0.43
CA LYS A 107 -5.24 -0.56 -0.54
C LYS A 107 -5.53 -1.21 0.80
N THR A 108 -4.92 -0.73 1.89
CA THR A 108 -5.17 -1.25 3.24
C THR A 108 -6.39 -0.63 3.92
N LEU A 109 -7.09 0.30 3.27
CA LEU A 109 -8.19 1.10 3.83
C LEU A 109 -7.79 1.77 5.15
N HIS A 110 -6.58 2.33 5.20
CA HIS A 110 -6.09 2.98 6.40
C HIS A 110 -7.02 4.13 6.80
N LYS A 111 -7.44 4.17 8.08
CA LYS A 111 -8.47 5.11 8.59
C LYS A 111 -8.16 6.59 8.38
N PHE A 112 -6.87 6.93 8.28
CA PHE A 112 -6.39 8.28 8.08
C PHE A 112 -5.79 8.51 6.69
N SER A 113 -6.01 7.60 5.73
CA SER A 113 -5.37 7.70 4.40
C SER A 113 -5.58 9.05 3.72
N PRO A 114 -6.78 9.68 3.68
CA PRO A 114 -6.94 10.97 3.02
C PRO A 114 -6.08 12.07 3.65
N MET A 115 -6.04 12.12 4.99
CA MET A 115 -5.28 13.13 5.73
C MET A 115 -3.77 12.92 5.62
N ILE A 116 -3.32 11.66 5.60
CA ILE A 116 -1.92 11.33 5.38
C ILE A 116 -1.49 11.74 3.98
N ILE A 117 -2.27 11.39 2.95
CA ILE A 117 -1.99 11.76 1.57
C ILE A 117 -2.04 13.28 1.39
N ALA A 118 -2.96 13.98 2.04
CA ALA A 118 -3.01 15.44 2.05
C ALA A 118 -1.75 16.08 2.66
N CYS A 119 -1.22 15.51 3.75
CA CYS A 119 0.07 15.93 4.31
C CYS A 119 1.25 15.71 3.36
N ILE A 120 1.25 14.59 2.62
CA ILE A 120 2.28 14.31 1.61
C ILE A 120 2.18 15.34 0.47
N ALA A 121 0.97 15.58 -0.04
CA ALA A 121 0.71 16.56 -1.09
C ALA A 121 1.12 17.98 -0.67
N GLY A 122 0.83 18.37 0.58
CA GLY A 122 1.26 19.67 1.11
C GLY A 122 2.79 19.84 1.20
N VAL A 123 3.55 18.76 1.45
CA VAL A 123 5.03 18.79 1.44
C VAL A 123 5.59 18.76 0.03
N TRP A 124 4.95 18.02 -0.86
CA TRP A 124 5.39 17.78 -2.23
C TRP A 124 4.23 17.89 -3.23
N PRO A 125 3.79 19.11 -3.56
CA PRO A 125 2.69 19.33 -4.50
C PRO A 125 2.92 18.66 -5.86
N GLY A 126 4.13 18.84 -6.42
CA GLY A 126 4.51 18.25 -7.70
C GLY A 126 4.53 16.73 -7.76
N LEU A 127 4.37 16.01 -6.64
CA LEU A 127 4.29 14.54 -6.64
C LEU A 127 3.04 14.02 -7.36
N PHE A 128 1.97 14.83 -7.41
CA PHE A 128 0.68 14.47 -8.02
C PHE A 128 0.39 15.26 -9.30
N GLU A 129 1.42 15.87 -9.88
CA GLU A 129 1.37 16.44 -11.23
C GLU A 129 1.51 15.30 -12.24
N VAL A 130 0.60 15.26 -13.22
CA VAL A 130 0.71 14.30 -14.33
C VAL A 130 1.40 14.98 -15.50
N PRO A 131 2.50 14.41 -16.04
CA PRO A 131 3.16 14.94 -17.22
C PRO A 131 2.19 15.07 -18.41
N TYR A 132 2.36 16.10 -19.24
CA TYR A 132 1.51 16.31 -20.43
C TYR A 132 1.56 15.13 -21.41
N ASN A 133 2.67 14.39 -21.43
CA ASN A 133 2.91 13.22 -22.27
C ASN A 133 2.75 11.89 -21.51
N ALA A 134 2.07 11.91 -20.36
CA ALA A 134 1.81 10.70 -19.58
C ALA A 134 0.98 9.69 -20.40
N SER A 135 1.25 8.40 -20.16
CA SER A 135 0.44 7.32 -20.73
C SER A 135 -0.95 7.30 -20.12
N ASP A 136 -1.93 6.71 -20.83
CA ASP A 136 -3.28 6.53 -20.29
C ASP A 136 -3.25 5.77 -18.95
N GLU A 137 -2.39 4.77 -18.80
CA GLU A 137 -2.27 4.02 -17.54
C GLU A 137 -1.73 4.87 -16.38
N GLU A 138 -0.84 5.81 -16.66
CA GLU A 138 -0.31 6.75 -15.66
C GLU A 138 -1.37 7.78 -15.26
N VAL A 139 -2.13 8.31 -16.23
CA VAL A 139 -3.29 9.17 -15.96
C VAL A 139 -4.31 8.43 -15.09
N ILE A 140 -4.64 7.18 -15.43
CA ILE A 140 -5.56 6.33 -14.64
C ILE A 140 -5.00 6.10 -13.24
N PHE A 141 -3.69 5.86 -13.10
CA PHE A 141 -3.05 5.66 -11.81
C PHE A 141 -3.17 6.86 -10.88
N HIS A 142 -2.83 8.05 -11.35
CA HIS A 142 -3.00 9.27 -10.57
C HIS A 142 -4.48 9.54 -10.27
N SER A 143 -5.38 9.29 -11.23
CA SER A 143 -6.82 9.41 -11.02
C SER A 143 -7.36 8.44 -9.98
N ALA A 144 -6.82 7.22 -9.89
CA ALA A 144 -7.18 6.22 -8.89
C ALA A 144 -6.74 6.67 -7.49
N ILE A 145 -5.54 7.24 -7.35
CA ILE A 145 -5.09 7.83 -6.07
C ILE A 145 -6.01 8.99 -5.69
N ALA A 146 -6.34 9.89 -6.62
CA ALA A 146 -7.27 10.99 -6.38
C ALA A 146 -8.65 10.46 -5.93
N LEU A 147 -9.16 9.42 -6.59
CA LEU A 147 -10.41 8.76 -6.20
C LEU A 147 -10.35 8.23 -4.76
N GLY A 148 -9.36 7.38 -4.46
CA GLY A 148 -9.24 6.75 -3.15
C GLY A 148 -8.99 7.74 -2.00
N SER A 149 -8.37 8.88 -2.29
CA SER A 149 -8.05 9.90 -1.28
C SER A 149 -9.10 10.99 -1.13
N GLN A 150 -9.89 11.30 -2.17
CA GLN A 150 -10.88 12.38 -2.16
C GLN A 150 -12.33 11.89 -2.08
N LYS A 151 -12.62 10.61 -2.34
CA LYS A 151 -13.97 10.04 -2.25
C LYS A 151 -14.06 9.03 -1.11
N CYS A 152 -15.16 9.07 -0.36
CA CYS A 152 -15.45 8.08 0.65
C CYS A 152 -15.74 6.73 -0.03
N PRO A 153 -15.05 5.63 0.34
CA PRO A 153 -15.28 4.33 -0.28
C PRO A 153 -16.70 3.83 0.04
N ASN A 154 -17.34 3.15 -0.92
CA ASN A 154 -18.70 2.63 -0.79
C ASN A 154 -18.72 1.30 0.00
N ILE A 155 -18.25 1.34 1.24
CA ILE A 155 -18.08 0.15 2.07
C ILE A 155 -19.42 -0.23 2.70
N LYS A 156 -20.03 -1.30 2.19
CA LYS A 156 -21.25 -1.92 2.76
C LYS A 156 -20.96 -2.77 4.01
N SER A 157 -19.74 -3.28 4.18
CA SER A 157 -19.36 -4.10 5.34
C SER A 157 -19.24 -3.25 6.60
N LYS A 158 -20.06 -3.55 7.63
CA LYS A 158 -20.04 -2.85 8.93
C LYS A 158 -18.64 -2.84 9.59
N LYS A 159 -17.86 -3.93 9.44
CA LYS A 159 -16.52 -4.08 10.03
C LYS A 159 -15.44 -3.31 9.26
N LEU A 160 -15.54 -3.25 7.93
CA LEU A 160 -14.63 -2.41 7.13
C LEU A 160 -14.98 -0.92 7.31
N ARG A 161 -16.27 -0.59 7.43
CA ARG A 161 -16.74 0.76 7.77
C ARG A 161 -16.27 1.19 9.15
N SER A 162 -16.24 0.30 10.14
CA SER A 162 -15.71 0.62 11.47
C SER A 162 -14.18 0.79 11.49
N LYS A 163 -13.45 0.22 10.51
CA LYS A 163 -12.04 0.55 10.30
C LYS A 163 -11.86 1.94 9.71
N PHE A 164 -12.70 2.36 8.76
CA PHE A 164 -12.67 3.69 8.15
C PHE A 164 -13.52 4.72 8.93
N GLN A 165 -13.21 4.93 10.21
CA GLN A 165 -13.87 5.95 11.04
C GLN A 165 -13.06 7.25 11.01
N MET A 166 -13.26 8.06 9.97
CA MET A 166 -12.81 9.44 9.97
C MET A 166 -14.01 10.38 10.14
N TYR A 167 -13.85 11.44 10.95
CA TYR A 167 -14.90 12.42 11.12
C TYR A 167 -15.17 13.15 9.78
N PRO A 168 -16.43 13.41 9.40
CA PRO A 168 -16.75 14.07 8.14
C PRO A 168 -16.04 15.42 7.94
N SER A 169 -15.84 16.18 9.02
CA SER A 169 -15.10 17.44 9.00
C SER A 169 -13.63 17.26 8.64
N GLN A 170 -12.97 16.21 9.14
CA GLN A 170 -11.58 15.88 8.81
C GLN A 170 -11.48 15.44 7.34
N PHE A 171 -12.43 14.63 6.88
CA PHE A 171 -12.51 14.20 5.48
C PHE A 171 -12.62 15.38 4.53
N LYS A 172 -13.53 16.31 4.82
CA LYS A 172 -13.72 17.52 4.02
C LYS A 172 -12.43 18.33 3.92
N VAL A 173 -11.77 18.58 5.04
CA VAL A 173 -10.52 19.36 5.03
C VAL A 173 -9.42 18.66 4.23
N SER A 174 -9.25 17.33 4.34
CA SER A 174 -8.31 16.62 3.47
C SER A 174 -8.68 16.74 2.00
N SER A 175 -9.97 16.62 1.66
CA SER A 175 -10.43 16.71 0.28
C SER A 175 -10.18 18.11 -0.30
N ASP A 176 -10.37 19.17 0.49
CA ASP A 176 -10.13 20.55 0.08
C ASP A 176 -8.64 20.79 -0.23
N ILE A 177 -7.74 20.25 0.62
CA ILE A 177 -6.29 20.31 0.41
C ILE A 177 -5.89 19.52 -0.85
N LEU A 178 -6.40 18.30 -0.98
CA LEU A 178 -6.09 17.45 -2.11
C LEU A 178 -6.61 18.04 -3.43
N GLY A 179 -7.75 18.73 -3.42
CA GLY A 179 -8.26 19.45 -4.59
C GLY A 179 -7.39 20.65 -5.00
N GLU A 180 -6.59 21.21 -4.07
CA GLU A 180 -5.65 22.29 -4.36
C GLU A 180 -4.32 21.76 -4.93
N PHE A 181 -3.84 20.60 -4.43
CA PHE A 181 -2.52 20.07 -4.78
C PHE A 181 -2.50 18.92 -5.78
N MET A 182 -3.63 18.27 -6.07
CA MET A 182 -3.71 17.23 -7.09
C MET A 182 -4.23 17.82 -8.40
N SER A 183 -3.44 17.67 -9.46
CA SER A 183 -3.80 18.15 -10.79
C SER A 183 -4.90 17.31 -11.47
N VAL A 184 -5.06 16.06 -11.05
CA VAL A 184 -5.93 15.08 -11.70
C VAL A 184 -7.26 14.95 -10.97
N SER A 185 -8.33 14.86 -11.74
CA SER A 185 -9.66 14.60 -11.20
C SER A 185 -9.84 13.12 -10.82
N PRO A 186 -10.59 12.81 -9.73
CA PRO A 186 -11.02 11.45 -9.43
C PRO A 186 -11.72 10.78 -10.61
N LEU A 187 -11.27 9.60 -11.00
CA LEU A 187 -11.90 8.79 -12.05
C LEU A 187 -12.68 7.63 -11.43
N GLU A 188 -13.99 7.58 -11.67
CA GLU A 188 -14.82 6.44 -11.28
C GLU A 188 -14.47 5.22 -12.16
N PRO A 189 -14.23 4.03 -11.57
CA PRO A 189 -13.89 2.87 -12.37
C PRO A 189 -15.11 2.34 -13.11
N THR A 190 -14.96 2.21 -14.43
CA THR A 190 -15.87 1.52 -15.35
C THR A 190 -15.25 0.19 -15.77
N GLU A 191 -16.04 -0.66 -16.43
CA GLU A 191 -15.53 -1.94 -16.96
C GLU A 191 -14.45 -1.72 -18.02
N GLU A 192 -14.60 -0.71 -18.87
CA GLU A 192 -13.64 -0.39 -19.94
C GLU A 192 -12.27 0.01 -19.36
N ILE A 193 -12.26 0.79 -18.27
CA ILE A 193 -11.01 1.16 -17.59
C ILE A 193 -10.32 -0.09 -17.03
N VAL A 194 -11.08 -1.01 -16.43
CA VAL A 194 -10.52 -2.27 -15.92
C VAL A 194 -9.95 -3.11 -17.06
N ASP A 195 -10.67 -3.19 -18.19
CA ASP A 195 -10.22 -3.94 -19.37
C ASP A 195 -8.90 -3.35 -19.92
N VAL A 196 -8.79 -2.03 -20.03
CA VAL A 196 -7.54 -1.34 -20.43
C VAL A 196 -6.37 -1.69 -19.51
N LEU A 197 -6.58 -1.62 -18.19
CA LEU A 197 -5.54 -1.94 -17.21
C LEU A 197 -5.16 -3.43 -17.26
N MET A 198 -6.13 -4.34 -17.43
CA MET A 198 -5.88 -5.78 -17.52
C MET A 198 -5.11 -6.17 -18.79
N ASP A 199 -5.42 -5.52 -19.91
CA ASP A 199 -4.68 -5.68 -21.16
C ASP A 199 -3.24 -5.15 -21.04
N ALA A 200 -3.06 -4.00 -20.38
CA ALA A 200 -1.76 -3.44 -20.11
C ALA A 200 -0.91 -4.39 -19.23
N ILE A 201 -1.49 -4.95 -18.15
CA ILE A 201 -0.84 -5.98 -17.33
C ILE A 201 -0.42 -7.17 -18.18
N SER A 202 -1.35 -7.72 -18.97
CA SER A 202 -1.09 -8.91 -19.78
C SER A 202 0.05 -8.68 -20.79
N LYS A 203 0.05 -7.54 -21.49
CA LYS A 203 1.11 -7.17 -22.45
C LYS A 203 2.47 -7.01 -21.79
N ARG A 204 2.52 -6.44 -20.57
CA ARG A 204 3.75 -6.15 -19.83
C ARG A 204 4.33 -7.39 -19.15
N CYS A 205 3.48 -8.30 -18.67
CA CYS A 205 3.91 -9.62 -18.20
C CYS A 205 4.70 -10.39 -19.28
N MET A 206 4.23 -10.33 -20.54
CA MET A 206 4.94 -10.96 -21.67
C MET A 206 6.29 -10.31 -21.98
N LYS A 207 6.50 -9.05 -21.55
CA LYS A 207 7.75 -8.31 -21.72
C LYS A 207 8.68 -8.41 -20.50
N GLY A 208 8.26 -9.09 -19.43
CA GLY A 208 9.05 -9.25 -18.20
C GLY A 208 9.15 -7.98 -17.34
N SER A 209 8.27 -6.99 -17.53
CA SER A 209 8.26 -5.74 -16.74
C SER A 209 7.16 -5.77 -15.67
N TYR A 210 7.51 -5.62 -14.40
CA TYR A 210 6.55 -5.43 -13.31
C TYR A 210 6.05 -3.99 -13.28
N GLU A 211 4.74 -3.78 -13.32
CA GLU A 211 4.18 -2.43 -13.21
C GLU A 211 3.24 -2.27 -12.02
N PHE A 212 3.79 -1.57 -11.03
CA PHE A 212 3.14 -1.15 -9.80
C PHE A 212 1.90 -0.27 -10.05
N PHE A 213 1.95 0.62 -11.06
CA PHE A 213 0.90 1.59 -11.33
C PHE A 213 -0.44 0.93 -11.69
N VAL A 214 -0.40 -0.01 -12.64
CA VAL A 214 -1.60 -0.64 -13.20
C VAL A 214 -2.27 -1.53 -12.17
N THR A 215 -1.47 -2.36 -11.48
CA THR A 215 -1.96 -3.25 -10.43
C THR A 215 -2.53 -2.48 -9.24
N SER A 216 -1.85 -1.43 -8.79
CA SER A 216 -2.33 -0.60 -7.67
C SER A 216 -3.65 0.10 -7.99
N SER A 217 -3.82 0.57 -9.23
CA SER A 217 -5.07 1.20 -9.68
C SER A 217 -6.27 0.26 -9.53
N ILE A 218 -6.13 -0.99 -9.99
CA ILE A 218 -7.18 -2.02 -9.88
C ILE A 218 -7.54 -2.27 -8.41
N VAL A 219 -6.55 -2.39 -7.53
CA VAL A 219 -6.80 -2.66 -6.11
C VAL A 219 -7.48 -1.46 -5.43
N ILE A 220 -7.08 -0.22 -5.76
CA ILE A 220 -7.75 0.98 -5.24
C ILE A 220 -9.20 1.04 -5.72
N PHE A 221 -9.48 0.72 -6.99
CA PHE A 221 -10.84 0.65 -7.51
C PHE A 221 -11.68 -0.43 -6.82
N ALA A 222 -11.11 -1.62 -6.60
CA ALA A 222 -11.77 -2.68 -5.83
C ALA A 222 -12.07 -2.26 -4.39
N ALA A 223 -11.12 -1.56 -3.74
CA ALA A 223 -11.29 -1.02 -2.39
C ALA A 223 -12.44 0.01 -2.33
N TYR A 224 -12.54 0.85 -3.36
CA TYR A 224 -13.53 1.92 -3.46
C TYR A 224 -14.95 1.41 -3.77
N LYS A 225 -15.11 0.58 -4.81
CA LYS A 225 -16.43 0.04 -5.23
C LYS A 225 -16.93 -1.08 -4.31
N GLY A 226 -16.01 -1.80 -3.67
CA GLY A 226 -16.31 -2.89 -2.75
C GLY A 226 -16.33 -4.27 -3.40
N SER A 227 -16.52 -5.30 -2.55
CA SER A 227 -16.26 -6.70 -2.89
C SER A 227 -17.12 -7.26 -4.02
N GLU A 228 -18.40 -6.89 -4.11
CA GLU A 228 -19.31 -7.45 -5.12
C GLU A 228 -18.90 -6.98 -6.52
N TRP A 229 -18.62 -5.67 -6.66
CA TRP A 229 -18.14 -5.11 -7.90
C TRP A 229 -16.79 -5.70 -8.28
N ALA A 230 -15.86 -5.81 -7.32
CA ALA A 230 -14.54 -6.39 -7.56
C ALA A 230 -14.62 -7.86 -7.99
N LYS A 231 -15.55 -8.63 -7.40
CA LYS A 231 -15.78 -10.03 -7.76
C LYS A 231 -16.16 -10.17 -9.23
N GLN A 232 -17.19 -9.45 -9.65
CA GLN A 232 -17.74 -9.55 -11.00
C GLN A 232 -16.79 -8.98 -12.06
N ASN A 233 -16.27 -7.77 -11.82
CA ASN A 233 -15.58 -6.99 -12.85
C ASN A 233 -14.07 -7.21 -12.89
N VAL A 234 -13.48 -7.78 -11.84
CA VAL A 234 -12.02 -7.98 -11.75
C VAL A 234 -11.70 -9.46 -11.60
N VAL A 235 -12.24 -10.10 -10.56
CA VAL A 235 -11.83 -11.45 -10.16
C VAL A 235 -12.32 -12.52 -11.13
N GLU A 236 -13.63 -12.60 -11.35
CA GLU A 236 -14.25 -13.63 -12.18
C GLU A 236 -14.00 -13.38 -13.67
N LYS A 237 -14.08 -12.11 -14.11
CA LYS A 237 -13.87 -11.71 -15.50
C LYS A 237 -12.41 -11.84 -15.95
N HIS A 238 -11.42 -11.53 -15.10
CA HIS A 238 -10.02 -11.45 -15.52
C HIS A 238 -9.04 -12.29 -14.69
N LEU A 239 -9.04 -12.16 -13.36
CA LEU A 239 -7.97 -12.76 -12.54
C LEU A 239 -8.01 -14.29 -12.55
N ILE A 240 -9.18 -14.90 -12.28
CA ILE A 240 -9.30 -16.36 -12.26
C ILE A 240 -8.97 -16.98 -13.64
N PRO A 241 -9.50 -16.47 -14.77
CA PRO A 241 -9.11 -16.96 -16.09
C PRO A 241 -7.61 -16.89 -16.37
N LYS A 242 -6.95 -15.78 -16.00
CA LYS A 242 -5.50 -15.63 -16.21
C LYS A 242 -4.67 -16.53 -15.30
N ILE A 243 -5.07 -16.70 -14.04
CA ILE A 243 -4.41 -17.64 -13.13
C ILE A 243 -4.47 -19.05 -13.71
N LYS A 244 -5.65 -19.52 -14.14
CA LYS A 244 -5.82 -20.84 -14.76
C LYS A 244 -4.99 -21.00 -16.03
N LEU A 245 -5.02 -19.99 -16.91
CA LEU A 245 -4.24 -19.97 -18.15
C LEU A 245 -2.74 -20.19 -17.85
N TYR A 246 -2.16 -19.40 -16.95
CA TYR A 246 -0.73 -19.46 -16.65
C TYR A 246 -0.33 -20.61 -15.71
N SER A 247 -1.27 -21.24 -15.00
CA SER A 247 -0.99 -22.44 -14.20
C SER A 247 -1.12 -23.73 -14.98
N GLU A 248 -1.98 -23.79 -16.00
CA GLU A 248 -2.37 -25.05 -16.67
C GLU A 248 -1.97 -25.12 -18.14
N THR A 249 -2.10 -24.01 -18.89
CA THR A 249 -2.02 -24.03 -20.37
C THR A 249 -0.77 -23.34 -20.91
N GLU A 250 -0.40 -22.18 -20.35
CA GLU A 250 0.73 -21.36 -20.80
C GLU A 250 1.65 -21.00 -19.61
N PRO A 251 2.47 -21.93 -19.08
CA PRO A 251 3.27 -21.67 -17.89
C PRO A 251 4.15 -20.42 -18.00
N ASN A 252 3.91 -19.43 -17.12
CA ASN A 252 4.68 -18.20 -17.03
C ASN A 252 4.79 -17.74 -15.57
N GLU A 253 6.00 -17.79 -15.00
CA GLU A 253 6.25 -17.55 -13.57
C GLU A 253 5.90 -16.12 -13.15
N GLY A 254 6.36 -15.15 -13.93
CA GLY A 254 6.16 -13.74 -13.65
C GLY A 254 4.68 -13.37 -13.73
N ALA A 255 3.99 -13.86 -14.77
CA ALA A 255 2.56 -13.61 -14.94
C ALA A 255 1.74 -14.29 -13.83
N LEU A 256 1.99 -15.58 -13.55
CA LEU A 256 1.25 -16.30 -12.51
C LEU A 256 1.46 -15.66 -11.13
N THR A 257 2.70 -15.35 -10.75
CA THR A 257 3.02 -14.67 -9.49
C THR A 257 2.29 -13.33 -9.38
N LEU A 258 2.29 -12.53 -10.47
CA LEU A 258 1.62 -11.23 -10.47
C LEU A 258 0.10 -11.36 -10.32
N PHE A 259 -0.54 -12.24 -11.10
CA PHE A 259 -1.99 -12.42 -11.06
C PHE A 259 -2.45 -13.04 -9.73
N CYS A 260 -1.68 -13.96 -9.14
CA CYS A 260 -1.95 -14.46 -7.79
C CYS A 260 -1.83 -13.36 -6.74
N LYS A 261 -0.80 -12.50 -6.81
CA LYS A 261 -0.65 -11.36 -5.91
C LYS A 261 -1.80 -10.37 -6.05
N LEU A 262 -2.15 -9.99 -7.28
CA LEU A 262 -3.28 -9.09 -7.54
C LEU A 262 -4.60 -9.68 -7.05
N TYR A 263 -4.80 -10.99 -7.23
CA TYR A 263 -5.94 -11.71 -6.67
C TYR A 263 -5.99 -11.60 -5.14
N ALA A 264 -4.88 -11.87 -4.44
CA ALA A 264 -4.81 -11.74 -2.99
C ALA A 264 -5.12 -10.31 -2.52
N GLU A 265 -4.58 -9.29 -3.18
CA GLU A 265 -4.81 -7.89 -2.83
C GLU A 265 -6.26 -7.46 -3.06
N VAL A 266 -6.91 -7.90 -4.14
CA VAL A 266 -8.34 -7.61 -4.41
C VAL A 266 -9.26 -8.39 -3.47
N CYS A 267 -8.97 -9.67 -3.23
CA CYS A 267 -9.79 -10.54 -2.38
C CYS A 267 -9.69 -10.21 -0.89
N PHE A 268 -8.72 -9.39 -0.47
CA PHE A 268 -8.67 -8.82 0.88
C PHE A 268 -10.00 -8.16 1.30
N PHE A 269 -10.69 -7.50 0.37
CA PHE A 269 -11.93 -6.77 0.64
C PHE A 269 -13.18 -7.65 0.76
N TYR A 270 -13.07 -8.95 0.52
CA TYR A 270 -14.23 -9.85 0.55
C TYR A 270 -14.81 -10.00 1.97
N PRO A 271 -16.13 -10.25 2.09
CA PRO A 271 -16.75 -10.57 3.37
C PRO A 271 -16.09 -11.75 4.11
N GLU A 272 -16.16 -11.79 5.45
CA GLU A 272 -15.48 -12.83 6.27
C GLU A 272 -16.11 -14.21 6.15
N ASN A 273 -17.38 -14.27 5.73
CA ASN A 273 -18.11 -15.50 5.43
C ASN A 273 -17.79 -16.04 4.03
N CYS A 274 -16.97 -15.34 3.24
CA CYS A 274 -16.43 -15.86 1.99
C CYS A 274 -15.01 -16.41 2.22
N SER A 275 -14.66 -17.42 1.44
CA SER A 275 -13.35 -18.07 1.43
C SER A 275 -12.65 -17.91 0.08
N PRO A 276 -12.30 -16.68 -0.35
CA PRO A 276 -11.55 -16.49 -1.60
C PRO A 276 -10.18 -17.19 -1.59
N GLU A 277 -9.65 -17.51 -0.40
CA GLU A 277 -8.44 -18.32 -0.23
C GLU A 277 -8.53 -19.71 -0.88
N ASP A 278 -9.73 -20.29 -1.01
CA ASP A 278 -9.93 -21.65 -1.52
C ASP A 278 -9.42 -21.81 -2.96
N VAL A 279 -9.50 -20.76 -3.79
CA VAL A 279 -9.00 -20.77 -5.17
C VAL A 279 -7.49 -20.96 -5.20
N LEU A 280 -6.75 -20.21 -4.38
CA LEU A 280 -5.29 -20.32 -4.30
C LEU A 280 -4.89 -21.60 -3.55
N PHE A 281 -5.66 -22.02 -2.55
CA PHE A 281 -5.43 -23.30 -1.86
C PHE A 281 -5.52 -24.48 -2.81
N HIS A 282 -6.56 -24.54 -3.63
CA HIS A 282 -6.72 -25.61 -4.61
C HIS A 282 -5.53 -25.65 -5.59
N LEU A 283 -4.99 -24.50 -6.00
CA LEU A 283 -3.82 -24.45 -6.87
C LEU A 283 -2.54 -24.88 -6.15
N PHE A 284 -2.38 -24.51 -4.89
CA PHE A 284 -1.23 -24.86 -4.06
C PHE A 284 -1.20 -26.35 -3.68
N GLU A 285 -2.35 -26.95 -3.37
CA GLU A 285 -2.47 -28.34 -2.92
C GLU A 285 -2.71 -29.35 -4.06
N ASN A 286 -2.87 -28.89 -5.30
CA ASN A 286 -3.20 -29.77 -6.42
C ASN A 286 -2.15 -30.90 -6.57
N GLU A 287 -2.58 -32.15 -6.42
CA GLU A 287 -1.76 -33.38 -6.34
C GLU A 287 -1.03 -33.75 -7.64
N ASN A 288 -1.12 -32.91 -8.68
CA ASN A 288 -0.19 -32.98 -9.81
C ASN A 288 1.19 -32.46 -9.35
N HIS A 289 1.85 -33.25 -8.49
CA HIS A 289 3.12 -33.07 -7.78
C HIS A 289 4.36 -32.80 -8.65
N LYS A 290 4.21 -32.29 -9.89
CA LYS A 290 5.31 -32.00 -10.81
C LYS A 290 5.58 -30.51 -11.03
N ASN A 291 4.70 -29.60 -10.58
CA ASN A 291 4.91 -28.18 -10.78
C ASN A 291 5.23 -27.44 -9.47
N GLU A 292 6.44 -27.68 -8.94
CA GLU A 292 7.07 -26.84 -7.90
C GLU A 292 6.91 -25.33 -8.22
N PHE A 293 6.99 -25.02 -9.51
CA PHE A 293 6.60 -23.76 -10.13
C PHE A 293 5.27 -23.15 -9.65
N VAL A 294 4.14 -23.90 -9.71
CA VAL A 294 2.81 -23.36 -9.36
C VAL A 294 2.76 -23.08 -7.87
N SER A 295 3.23 -24.01 -7.04
CA SER A 295 3.27 -23.81 -5.59
C SER A 295 4.10 -22.58 -5.21
N ASP A 296 5.23 -22.37 -5.87
CA ASP A 296 6.13 -21.24 -5.61
C ASP A 296 5.55 -19.89 -6.04
N CYS A 297 4.76 -19.85 -7.11
CA CYS A 297 4.07 -18.63 -7.53
C CYS A 297 2.87 -18.29 -6.61
N VAL A 298 2.14 -19.31 -6.16
CA VAL A 298 0.87 -19.16 -5.44
C VAL A 298 1.08 -18.94 -3.94
N ALA A 299 2.04 -19.63 -3.33
CA ALA A 299 2.23 -19.65 -1.88
C ALA A 299 2.39 -18.25 -1.27
N PRO A 300 3.23 -17.35 -1.80
CA PRO A 300 3.42 -16.03 -1.19
C PRO A 300 2.13 -15.19 -1.16
N ALA A 301 1.36 -15.22 -2.26
CA ALA A 301 0.08 -14.50 -2.36
C ALA A 301 -0.97 -15.09 -1.39
N LEU A 302 -1.00 -16.42 -1.26
CA LEU A 302 -1.90 -17.09 -0.32
C LEU A 302 -1.55 -16.77 1.14
N ILE A 303 -0.26 -16.76 1.50
CA ILE A 303 0.20 -16.33 2.82
C ILE A 303 -0.24 -14.90 3.11
N GLU A 304 -0.02 -13.98 2.17
CA GLU A 304 -0.41 -12.57 2.32
C GLU A 304 -1.92 -12.41 2.52
N LEU A 305 -2.73 -13.12 1.75
CA LEU A 305 -4.19 -13.12 1.88
C LEU A 305 -4.64 -13.64 3.26
N LEU A 306 -4.11 -14.78 3.69
CA LEU A 306 -4.44 -15.39 4.98
C LEU A 306 -4.07 -14.47 6.15
N LEU A 307 -2.85 -13.95 6.17
CA LEU A 307 -2.37 -13.05 7.22
C LEU A 307 -3.19 -11.75 7.25
N SER A 308 -3.48 -11.17 6.09
CA SER A 308 -4.28 -9.94 5.98
C SER A 308 -5.72 -10.12 6.47
N ARG A 309 -6.28 -11.32 6.28
CA ARG A 309 -7.62 -11.72 6.76
C ARG A 309 -7.60 -12.34 8.16
N LYS A 310 -6.44 -12.34 8.85
CA LYS A 310 -6.23 -12.92 10.20
C LYS A 310 -6.63 -14.39 10.30
N ARG A 311 -6.45 -15.15 9.22
CA ARG A 311 -6.59 -16.61 9.19
C ARG A 311 -5.30 -17.28 9.65
N CYS A 312 -5.41 -18.51 10.13
CA CYS A 312 -4.24 -19.33 10.45
C CYS A 312 -3.61 -19.88 9.17
N LEU A 313 -2.28 -20.01 9.16
CA LEU A 313 -1.57 -20.71 8.07
C LEU A 313 -1.71 -22.23 8.27
N PRO A 314 -2.16 -22.99 7.26
CA PRO A 314 -2.18 -24.45 7.33
C PRO A 314 -0.79 -25.06 7.44
N LYS A 315 -0.74 -26.34 7.86
CA LYS A 315 0.53 -27.07 8.07
C LYS A 315 1.37 -27.14 6.80
N SER A 316 0.74 -27.38 5.64
CA SER A 316 1.37 -27.41 4.33
C SER A 316 2.11 -26.10 4.02
N MET A 317 1.46 -24.97 4.29
CA MET A 317 2.04 -23.64 4.08
C MET A 317 3.18 -23.32 5.06
N ASN A 318 3.05 -23.70 6.33
CA ASN A 318 4.14 -23.54 7.30
C ASN A 318 5.39 -24.35 6.90
N LYS A 319 5.19 -25.56 6.36
CA LYS A 319 6.30 -26.38 5.83
C LYS A 319 6.97 -25.69 4.64
N TRP A 320 6.20 -25.17 3.69
CA TRP A 320 6.74 -24.44 2.53
C TRP A 320 7.54 -23.21 2.96
N LEU A 321 7.05 -22.44 3.94
CA LEU A 321 7.75 -21.30 4.52
C LEU A 321 9.10 -21.68 5.13
N GLN A 322 9.15 -22.78 5.90
CA GLN A 322 10.40 -23.25 6.50
C GLN A 322 11.41 -23.68 5.44
N MET A 323 10.96 -24.35 4.37
CA MET A 323 11.82 -24.75 3.26
C MET A 323 12.38 -23.56 2.47
N ASN A 324 11.64 -22.45 2.44
CA ASN A 324 11.96 -21.26 1.66
C ASN A 324 12.44 -20.05 2.49
N ALA A 325 12.71 -20.23 3.79
CA ALA A 325 13.01 -19.13 4.71
C ALA A 325 14.24 -18.29 4.29
N ASN A 326 15.23 -18.91 3.65
CA ASN A 326 16.46 -18.26 3.21
C ASN A 326 16.43 -17.83 1.73
N ASN A 327 15.30 -17.98 1.05
CA ASN A 327 15.19 -17.63 -0.36
C ASN A 327 14.93 -16.12 -0.52
N GLU A 328 15.90 -15.40 -1.09
CA GLU A 328 15.83 -13.95 -1.29
C GLU A 328 14.57 -13.50 -2.06
N LYS A 329 14.05 -14.35 -2.96
CA LYS A 329 12.81 -14.11 -3.71
C LYS A 329 11.62 -13.83 -2.79
N TYR A 330 11.60 -14.43 -1.61
CA TYR A 330 10.50 -14.34 -0.65
C TYR A 330 10.84 -13.50 0.59
N SER A 331 12.00 -12.84 0.62
CA SER A 331 12.42 -11.96 1.72
C SER A 331 11.39 -10.88 2.07
N TYR A 332 10.61 -10.41 1.08
CA TYR A 332 9.56 -9.43 1.31
C TYR A 332 8.44 -9.92 2.24
N LEU A 333 8.27 -11.24 2.41
CA LEU A 333 7.28 -11.80 3.35
C LEU A 333 7.62 -11.42 4.80
N GLU A 334 8.89 -11.17 5.13
CA GLU A 334 9.29 -10.66 6.44
C GLU A 334 8.58 -9.34 6.76
N LEU A 335 8.43 -8.46 5.78
CA LEU A 335 7.69 -7.19 5.94
C LEU A 335 6.21 -7.45 6.17
N VAL A 336 5.62 -8.46 5.51
CA VAL A 336 4.22 -8.87 5.70
C VAL A 336 4.01 -9.37 7.13
N PHE A 337 4.90 -10.24 7.62
CA PHE A 337 4.87 -10.73 9.00
C PHE A 337 5.08 -9.61 10.00
N HIS A 338 6.07 -8.75 9.80
CA HIS A 338 6.34 -7.60 10.67
C HIS A 338 5.11 -6.69 10.77
N ARG A 339 4.45 -6.39 9.64
CA ARG A 339 3.20 -5.62 9.63
C ARG A 339 2.07 -6.33 10.39
N ALA A 340 1.96 -7.65 10.28
CA ALA A 340 0.98 -8.43 11.03
C ALA A 340 1.25 -8.39 12.55
N VAL A 341 2.53 -8.38 12.96
CA VAL A 341 2.95 -8.21 14.37
C VAL A 341 2.60 -6.81 14.86
N LEU A 342 2.96 -5.76 14.11
CA LEU A 342 2.63 -4.37 14.46
C LEU A 342 1.13 -4.16 14.66
N LYS A 343 0.28 -4.78 13.83
CA LYS A 343 -1.19 -4.71 13.96
C LYS A 343 -1.73 -5.28 15.28
N LYS A 344 -0.97 -6.15 15.94
CA LYS A 344 -1.33 -6.78 17.23
C LYS A 344 -0.84 -5.98 18.43
N LYS A 345 0.14 -5.08 18.26
CA LYS A 345 0.69 -4.28 19.36
C LYS A 345 -0.23 -3.09 19.66
N SER A 346 -0.54 -2.90 20.95
CA SER A 346 -1.31 -1.75 21.44
C SER A 346 -0.44 -0.54 21.71
N ASP A 347 0.85 -0.74 22.01
CA ASP A 347 1.77 0.30 22.45
C ASP A 347 3.10 0.25 21.66
N PHE A 348 3.58 1.42 21.22
CA PHE A 348 4.86 1.63 20.55
C PHE A 348 5.98 2.02 21.52
N PHE A 349 5.65 2.24 22.80
CA PHE A 349 6.57 2.83 23.78
C PHE A 349 7.46 1.83 24.53
N THR A 350 7.31 0.52 24.26
CA THR A 350 8.20 -0.54 24.77
C THR A 350 9.20 -0.95 23.68
N ASP A 351 10.45 -1.22 24.08
CA ASP A 351 11.62 -1.34 23.18
C ASP A 351 11.59 -2.51 22.18
N ASP A 352 10.55 -3.36 22.21
CA ASP A 352 10.49 -4.63 21.48
C ASP A 352 10.11 -4.52 19.98
N ILE A 353 10.31 -3.39 19.30
CA ILE A 353 9.71 -3.15 17.96
C ILE A 353 10.73 -3.01 16.82
N LEU A 354 12.03 -2.91 17.10
CA LEU A 354 13.05 -2.88 16.03
C LEU A 354 13.65 -4.26 15.77
#